data_AF-A0A3S0WYZ2-F1
#
_entry.id   AF-A0A3S0WYZ2-F1
#
_cell.length_a   1.000
_cell.length_b   1.000
_cell.length_c   1.000
_cell.angle_alpha   90.00
_cell.angle_beta   90.00
_cell.angle_gamma   90.00
#
_symmetry.space_group_name_H-M   'P 1'
#
loop_
_entity.id
_entity.type
_entity.pdbx_description
1 polymer ?
#
loop_
_entity_poly.entity_id
_entity_poly.type
_entity_poly.pdbx_seq_one_letter_code
_entity_poly.pdbx_strand_id
1 'polypeptide(L)'
;MNHNTLQLADVPFPLVPNEDWVWRSDASSVSVTAKPHSDFFVDPSGGDGGVAAESQMNAVAVLGDPPAGDFAFSARVGVDFRDTFDAGTLFLWADETHWAKLCFEFSPDGTPMVVTVVTRGLSDDANAFDVAGREVWLRVARQSGVWAFHASVDGERWSFVRAFSFGPLSSGVRVGLEVQSPMGDGCDVTFSDVAFRSVTLADLRDGS
;
A
#
# COMPACT_ATOMS: atom_id res chain seq x y z
N MET A 1 -17.78 1.33 -16.73
CA MET A 1 -18.58 0.41 -15.91
C MET A 1 -18.62 1.02 -14.52
N ASN A 2 -19.76 1.02 -13.83
CA ASN A 2 -19.84 1.59 -12.48
C ASN A 2 -19.20 0.60 -11.51
N HIS A 3 -17.92 0.78 -11.21
CA HIS A 3 -17.27 0.07 -10.12
C HIS A 3 -17.93 0.52 -8.81
N ASN A 4 -18.44 -0.41 -8.01
CA ASN A 4 -19.07 -0.05 -6.74
C ASN A 4 -18.06 0.68 -5.86
N THR A 5 -18.38 1.93 -5.55
CA THR A 5 -17.57 2.78 -4.67
C THR A 5 -17.61 2.22 -3.25
N LEU A 6 -16.45 2.14 -2.61
CA LEU A 6 -16.28 1.75 -1.23
C LEU A 6 -16.26 3.01 -0.35
N GLN A 7 -17.15 3.06 0.64
CA GLN A 7 -17.17 4.14 1.64
C GLN A 7 -16.86 3.54 3.02
N LEU A 8 -15.76 3.99 3.62
CA LEU A 8 -15.36 3.60 4.97
C LEU A 8 -15.71 4.70 5.96
N ALA A 9 -16.09 4.32 7.18
CA ALA A 9 -16.58 5.26 8.19
C ALA A 9 -15.54 6.34 8.55
N ASP A 10 -14.28 5.93 8.65
CA ASP A 10 -13.16 6.79 9.09
C ASP A 10 -12.35 7.38 7.92
N VAL A 11 -12.87 7.30 6.69
CA VAL A 11 -12.25 7.86 5.48
C VAL A 11 -13.20 8.89 4.85
N PRO A 12 -12.83 10.20 4.79
CA PRO A 12 -13.75 11.27 4.43
C PRO A 12 -14.00 11.43 2.93
N PHE A 13 -13.57 10.45 2.13
CA PHE A 13 -13.73 10.43 0.68
C PHE A 13 -14.06 9.00 0.20
N PRO A 14 -14.74 8.86 -0.94
CA PRO A 14 -14.98 7.57 -1.55
C PRO A 14 -13.69 6.92 -2.06
N LEU A 15 -13.59 5.60 -1.91
CA LEU A 15 -12.57 4.78 -2.57
C LEU A 15 -13.19 4.10 -3.80
N VAL A 16 -12.57 4.28 -4.95
CA VAL A 16 -13.07 3.77 -6.23
C VAL A 16 -12.13 2.66 -6.72
N PRO A 17 -12.65 1.45 -7.02
CA PRO A 17 -11.86 0.38 -7.61
C PRO A 17 -11.24 0.78 -8.95
N ASN A 18 -10.00 0.36 -9.22
CA ASN A 18 -9.33 0.56 -10.51
C ASN A 18 -9.89 -0.36 -11.62
N GLU A 19 -10.45 -1.51 -11.25
CA GLU A 19 -11.14 -2.45 -12.13
C GLU A 19 -12.32 -3.14 -11.41
N ASP A 20 -13.07 -3.98 -12.12
CA ASP A 20 -14.20 -4.70 -11.54
C ASP A 20 -13.68 -5.86 -10.67
N TRP A 21 -13.66 -5.63 -9.36
CA TRP A 21 -13.20 -6.60 -8.37
C TRP A 21 -14.02 -6.53 -7.08
N VAL A 22 -14.16 -7.66 -6.39
CA VAL A 22 -15.02 -7.77 -5.22
C VAL A 22 -14.28 -7.34 -3.95
N TRP A 23 -14.54 -6.11 -3.52
CA TRP A 23 -14.14 -5.60 -2.22
C TRP A 23 -15.31 -5.73 -1.25
N ARG A 24 -15.16 -6.54 -0.20
CA ARG A 24 -16.18 -6.69 0.84
C ARG A 24 -15.85 -5.77 1.99
N SER A 25 -16.84 -5.09 2.53
CA SER A 25 -16.67 -4.29 3.75
C SER A 25 -17.74 -4.62 4.77
N ASP A 26 -17.35 -4.53 6.03
CA ASP A 26 -18.25 -4.47 7.18
C ASP A 26 -18.05 -3.16 7.95
N ALA A 27 -18.58 -3.08 9.17
CA ALA A 27 -18.49 -1.87 9.99
C ALA A 27 -17.04 -1.46 10.35
N SER A 28 -16.09 -2.37 10.30
CA SER A 28 -14.73 -2.23 10.85
C SER A 28 -13.60 -2.70 9.93
N SER A 29 -13.93 -3.43 8.86
CA SER A 29 -12.93 -4.06 8.01
C SER A 29 -13.31 -4.05 6.52
N VAL A 30 -12.27 -4.20 5.70
CA VAL A 30 -12.34 -4.44 4.26
C VAL A 30 -11.59 -5.73 3.97
N SER A 31 -12.25 -6.68 3.32
CA SER A 31 -11.64 -7.94 2.89
C SER A 31 -11.70 -8.10 1.38
N VAL A 32 -10.62 -8.59 0.81
CA VAL A 32 -10.45 -8.80 -0.63
C VAL A 32 -9.54 -10.00 -0.86
N THR A 33 -9.77 -10.73 -1.94
CA THR A 33 -8.83 -11.76 -2.41
C THR A 33 -8.00 -11.14 -3.53
N ALA A 34 -6.67 -11.22 -3.44
CA ALA A 34 -5.79 -10.73 -4.49
C ALA A 34 -6.06 -11.44 -5.81
N LYS A 35 -5.86 -10.72 -6.92
CA LYS A 35 -5.97 -11.30 -8.25
C LYS A 35 -4.78 -12.24 -8.48
N PRO A 36 -4.98 -13.43 -9.06
CA PRO A 36 -3.88 -14.33 -9.42
C PRO A 36 -2.87 -13.63 -10.33
N HIS A 37 -1.58 -13.87 -10.10
CA HIS A 37 -0.49 -13.35 -10.92
C HIS A 37 -0.58 -11.84 -11.17
N SER A 38 -0.77 -11.09 -10.09
CA SER A 38 -0.93 -9.65 -10.18
C SER A 38 -0.02 -8.89 -9.23
N ASP A 39 0.54 -7.80 -9.73
CA ASP A 39 1.41 -6.88 -9.00
C ASP A 39 1.36 -5.46 -9.62
N PHE A 40 1.82 -4.48 -8.84
CA PHE A 40 2.39 -3.23 -9.32
C PHE A 40 3.90 -3.25 -9.07
N PHE A 41 4.68 -3.51 -10.11
CA PHE A 41 6.14 -3.49 -10.10
C PHE A 41 6.68 -3.20 -11.50
N VAL A 42 7.71 -2.36 -11.60
CA VAL A 42 8.43 -2.12 -12.86
C VAL A 42 9.89 -2.46 -12.64
N ASP A 43 10.37 -3.48 -13.34
CA ASP A 43 11.73 -4.02 -13.27
C ASP A 43 12.79 -2.89 -13.27
N PRO A 44 13.54 -2.70 -12.16
CA PRO A 44 14.58 -1.68 -12.05
C PRO A 44 15.76 -1.87 -13.01
N SER A 45 15.96 -3.08 -13.53
CA SER A 45 17.01 -3.39 -14.53
C SER A 45 16.65 -2.94 -15.95
N GLY A 46 15.40 -2.50 -16.17
CA GLY A 46 14.94 -2.07 -17.50
C GLY A 46 14.72 -3.23 -18.48
N GLY A 47 14.57 -4.47 -17.98
CA GLY A 47 14.31 -5.66 -18.80
C GLY A 47 15.56 -6.44 -19.22
N ASP A 48 16.75 -6.06 -18.75
CA ASP A 48 18.01 -6.74 -19.04
C ASP A 48 18.28 -7.96 -18.11
N GLY A 49 17.28 -8.38 -17.33
CA GLY A 49 17.21 -9.71 -16.70
C GLY A 49 17.88 -9.85 -15.33
N GLY A 50 17.92 -8.77 -14.54
CA GLY A 50 18.71 -8.71 -13.29
C GLY A 50 17.95 -8.82 -11.96
N VAL A 51 16.63 -8.78 -11.95
CA VAL A 51 15.82 -8.78 -10.71
C VAL A 51 14.85 -9.96 -10.67
N ALA A 52 14.47 -10.38 -9.45
CA ALA A 52 13.68 -11.58 -9.20
C ALA A 52 12.17 -11.44 -9.54
N ALA A 53 11.67 -10.24 -9.86
CA ALA A 53 10.26 -9.98 -10.12
C ALA A 53 10.03 -9.41 -11.53
N GLU A 54 8.97 -9.90 -12.20
CA GLU A 54 8.56 -9.42 -13.51
C GLU A 54 7.83 -8.07 -13.42
N SER A 55 7.91 -7.26 -14.49
CA SER A 55 7.12 -6.03 -14.56
C SER A 55 5.64 -6.33 -14.73
N GLN A 56 4.82 -5.82 -13.83
CA GLN A 56 3.37 -6.00 -13.82
C GLN A 56 2.68 -4.71 -13.33
N MET A 57 1.49 -4.42 -13.86
CA MET A 57 0.67 -3.26 -13.48
C MET A 57 -0.82 -3.63 -13.50
N ASN A 58 -1.14 -4.80 -12.95
CA ASN A 58 -2.44 -5.46 -13.11
C ASN A 58 -3.08 -5.84 -11.78
N ALA A 59 -2.49 -5.44 -10.64
CA ALA A 59 -3.07 -5.64 -9.32
C ALA A 59 -4.33 -4.78 -9.09
N VAL A 60 -5.16 -5.24 -8.18
CA VAL A 60 -6.44 -4.62 -7.86
C VAL A 60 -6.27 -3.62 -6.72
N ALA A 61 -6.83 -2.43 -6.90
CA ALA A 61 -6.73 -1.35 -5.92
C ALA A 61 -8.06 -0.60 -5.78
N VAL A 62 -8.28 -0.02 -4.61
CA VAL A 62 -9.35 0.97 -4.35
C VAL A 62 -8.70 2.26 -3.90
N LEU A 63 -8.98 3.35 -4.61
CA LEU A 63 -8.27 4.62 -4.48
C LEU A 63 -9.23 5.79 -4.36
N GLY A 64 -8.90 6.78 -3.55
CA GLY A 64 -9.68 8.01 -3.41
C GLY A 64 -8.81 9.26 -3.41
N ASP A 65 -9.45 10.40 -3.62
CA ASP A 65 -8.81 11.71 -3.62
C ASP A 65 -8.81 12.27 -2.18
N PRO A 66 -7.66 12.30 -1.49
CA PRO A 66 -7.62 12.85 -0.14
C PRO A 66 -7.82 14.37 -0.15
N PRO A 67 -8.43 14.96 0.90
CA PRO A 67 -8.55 16.40 1.02
C PRO A 67 -7.17 17.07 1.03
N ALA A 68 -7.12 18.36 0.70
CA ALA A 68 -5.89 19.14 0.75
C ALA A 68 -5.32 19.23 2.19
N GLY A 69 -4.02 19.51 2.30
CA GLY A 69 -3.32 19.67 3.59
C GLY A 69 -2.60 18.41 4.06
N ASP A 70 -2.08 18.47 5.28
CA ASP A 70 -1.35 17.36 5.87
C ASP A 70 -2.33 16.30 6.41
N PHE A 71 -1.95 15.03 6.28
CA PHE A 71 -2.75 13.92 6.79
C PHE A 71 -1.92 12.68 7.07
N ALA A 72 -2.51 11.77 7.84
CA ALA A 72 -2.11 10.37 7.96
C ALA A 72 -3.25 9.44 7.53
N PHE A 73 -2.92 8.41 6.76
CA PHE A 73 -3.80 7.32 6.36
C PHE A 73 -3.18 6.00 6.82
N SER A 74 -3.91 5.20 7.60
CA SER A 74 -3.40 3.97 8.19
C SER A 74 -4.40 2.84 8.13
N ALA A 75 -3.90 1.61 8.23
CA ALA A 75 -4.71 0.41 8.44
C ALA A 75 -3.90 -0.65 9.19
N ARG A 76 -4.59 -1.54 9.89
CA ARG A 76 -4.03 -2.82 10.30
C ARG A 76 -4.28 -3.83 9.18
N VAL A 77 -3.20 -4.36 8.61
CA VAL A 77 -3.21 -5.23 7.43
C VAL A 77 -2.91 -6.65 7.87
N GLY A 78 -3.85 -7.56 7.63
CA GLY A 78 -3.68 -9.00 7.79
C GLY A 78 -3.67 -9.70 6.44
N VAL A 79 -2.76 -10.66 6.26
CA VAL A 79 -2.61 -11.39 5.00
C VAL A 79 -2.55 -12.89 5.26
N ASP A 80 -3.38 -13.65 4.57
CA ASP A 80 -3.27 -15.10 4.50
C ASP A 80 -2.22 -15.51 3.44
N PHE A 81 -0.95 -15.15 3.68
CA PHE A 81 0.18 -15.49 2.81
C PHE A 81 0.24 -16.99 2.48
N ARG A 82 0.34 -17.30 1.19
CA ARG A 82 0.49 -18.66 0.64
C ARG A 82 1.73 -18.76 -0.22
N ASP A 83 1.98 -17.74 -1.03
CA ASP A 83 3.02 -17.72 -2.04
C ASP A 83 3.93 -16.50 -1.90
N THR A 84 5.13 -16.60 -2.47
CA THR A 84 6.10 -15.51 -2.50
C THR A 84 5.51 -14.24 -3.12
N PHE A 85 5.74 -13.11 -2.45
CA PHE A 85 5.27 -11.77 -2.81
C PHE A 85 3.76 -11.53 -2.66
N ASP A 86 3.01 -12.46 -2.06
CA ASP A 86 1.65 -12.15 -1.56
C ASP A 86 1.72 -10.93 -0.64
N ALA A 87 0.83 -9.93 -0.84
CA ALA A 87 0.82 -8.75 0.01
C ALA A 87 -0.53 -8.03 0.10
N GLY A 88 -0.72 -7.38 1.24
CA GLY A 88 -1.69 -6.29 1.42
C GLY A 88 -0.95 -4.97 1.61
N THR A 89 -1.41 -3.90 0.95
CA THR A 89 -0.63 -2.67 0.86
C THR A 89 -1.46 -1.41 1.08
N LEU A 90 -0.80 -0.36 1.56
CA LEU A 90 -1.26 1.02 1.38
C LEU A 90 -0.65 1.57 0.11
N PHE A 91 -1.49 2.11 -0.77
CA PHE A 91 -1.11 2.47 -2.12
C PHE A 91 -1.29 3.96 -2.39
N LEU A 92 -0.30 4.53 -3.08
CA LEU A 92 -0.28 5.90 -3.56
C LEU A 92 -0.16 5.91 -5.07
N TRP A 93 -1.11 6.58 -5.73
CA TRP A 93 -1.17 6.66 -7.18
C TRP A 93 -1.15 8.12 -7.63
N ALA A 94 -0.09 8.53 -8.32
CA ALA A 94 -0.02 9.83 -8.98
C ALA A 94 -0.39 9.69 -10.47
N ASP A 95 0.29 8.79 -11.18
CA ASP A 95 0.01 8.42 -12.57
C ASP A 95 0.61 7.03 -12.89
N GLU A 96 0.48 6.59 -14.14
CA GLU A 96 0.94 5.27 -14.63
C GLU A 96 2.45 5.04 -14.48
N THR A 97 3.23 6.11 -14.33
CA THR A 97 4.69 6.05 -14.16
C THR A 97 5.14 6.50 -12.77
N HIS A 98 4.23 7.00 -11.93
CA HIS A 98 4.51 7.53 -10.60
C HIS A 98 3.51 7.00 -9.57
N TRP A 99 3.97 6.08 -8.76
CA TRP A 99 3.20 5.49 -7.68
C TRP A 99 4.13 4.98 -6.59
N ALA A 100 3.58 4.66 -5.42
CA ALA A 100 4.33 4.03 -4.34
C ALA A 100 3.43 3.10 -3.54
N LYS A 101 4.00 1.99 -3.05
CA LYS A 101 3.32 1.05 -2.15
C LYS A 101 4.14 0.84 -0.88
N LEU A 102 3.42 0.73 0.23
CA LEU A 102 3.92 0.24 1.51
C LEU A 102 3.21 -1.10 1.76
N CYS A 103 3.97 -2.18 1.73
CA CYS A 103 3.47 -3.54 1.69
C CYS A 103 3.72 -4.27 3.00
N PHE A 104 2.78 -5.13 3.37
CA PHE A 104 3.05 -6.28 4.21
C PHE A 104 3.10 -7.52 3.33
N GLU A 105 4.31 -8.00 3.04
CA GLU A 105 4.63 -8.91 1.93
C GLU A 105 5.30 -10.20 2.43
N PHE A 106 5.05 -11.32 1.73
CA PHE A 106 5.74 -12.59 1.98
C PHE A 106 7.06 -12.65 1.21
N SER A 107 8.17 -12.77 1.93
CA SER A 107 9.48 -12.87 1.30
C SER A 107 9.71 -14.22 0.59
N PRO A 108 10.71 -14.32 -0.29
CA PRO A 108 11.07 -15.59 -0.94
C PRO A 108 11.50 -16.72 0.01
N ASP A 109 11.96 -16.39 1.21
CA ASP A 109 12.29 -17.35 2.27
C ASP A 109 11.09 -17.71 3.17
N GLY A 110 9.91 -17.17 2.90
CA GLY A 110 8.68 -17.47 3.63
C GLY A 110 8.51 -16.69 4.93
N THR A 111 9.07 -15.48 4.98
CA THR A 111 9.03 -14.58 6.13
C THR A 111 8.16 -13.35 5.82
N PRO A 112 7.09 -13.07 6.59
CA PRO A 112 6.34 -11.82 6.46
C PRO A 112 7.20 -10.61 6.78
N MET A 113 7.17 -9.58 5.93
CA MET A 113 8.00 -8.39 6.09
C MET A 113 7.33 -7.11 5.60
N VAL A 114 7.83 -5.98 6.09
CA VAL A 114 7.46 -4.66 5.59
C VAL A 114 8.36 -4.31 4.40
N VAL A 115 7.74 -4.01 3.26
CA VAL A 115 8.43 -3.68 2.00
C VAL A 115 7.90 -2.35 1.48
N THR A 116 8.74 -1.60 0.75
CA THR A 116 8.30 -0.36 0.09
C THR A 116 8.80 -0.30 -1.33
N VAL A 117 7.92 0.09 -2.24
CA VAL A 117 8.30 0.40 -3.62
C VAL A 117 7.93 1.84 -3.91
N VAL A 118 8.88 2.62 -4.43
CA VAL A 118 8.61 3.95 -4.97
C VAL A 118 8.97 3.95 -6.44
N THR A 119 7.98 4.10 -7.31
CA THR A 119 8.16 4.02 -8.76
C THR A 119 8.18 5.41 -9.37
N ARG A 120 9.22 5.68 -10.16
CA ARG A 120 9.36 6.86 -11.03
C ARG A 120 9.89 6.40 -12.38
N GLY A 121 8.99 5.90 -13.22
CA GLY A 121 9.32 5.11 -14.40
C GLY A 121 9.73 3.68 -14.02
N LEU A 122 10.81 3.53 -13.24
CA LEU A 122 11.28 2.25 -12.70
C LEU A 122 11.00 2.16 -11.20
N SER A 123 10.80 0.94 -10.70
CA SER A 123 10.59 0.71 -9.27
C SER A 123 11.91 0.84 -8.49
N ASP A 124 11.83 1.46 -7.33
CA ASP A 124 12.88 1.49 -6.32
C ASP A 124 12.35 0.76 -5.09
N ASP A 125 12.76 -0.49 -4.95
CA ASP A 125 12.27 -1.46 -3.97
C ASP A 125 13.21 -1.60 -2.76
N ALA A 126 12.64 -1.69 -1.57
CA ALA A 126 13.38 -1.78 -0.32
C ALA A 126 12.61 -2.54 0.76
N ASN A 127 13.26 -3.58 1.30
CA ASN A 127 12.80 -4.31 2.48
C ASN A 127 13.19 -3.57 3.76
N ALA A 128 12.25 -3.41 4.69
CA ALA A 128 12.47 -2.68 5.93
C ALA A 128 12.83 -3.60 7.09
N PHE A 129 11.89 -4.47 7.51
CA PHE A 129 12.08 -5.42 8.60
C PHE A 129 11.06 -6.56 8.57
N ASP A 130 11.44 -7.68 9.16
CA ASP A 130 10.57 -8.86 9.32
C ASP A 130 9.53 -8.64 10.42
N VAL A 131 8.35 -9.23 10.25
CA VAL A 131 7.24 -9.17 11.19
C VAL A 131 6.95 -10.57 11.72
N ALA A 132 7.00 -10.72 13.04
CA ALA A 132 6.55 -11.93 13.69
C ALA A 132 5.01 -11.99 13.69
N GLY A 133 4.42 -12.67 12.71
CA GLY A 133 2.98 -12.88 12.62
C GLY A 133 2.42 -12.62 11.22
N ARG A 134 1.09 -12.50 11.15
CA ARG A 134 0.35 -12.31 9.90
C ARG A 134 -0.49 -11.04 9.91
N GLU A 135 -0.14 -10.09 10.77
CA GLU A 135 -0.72 -8.76 10.82
C GLU A 135 0.35 -7.70 11.10
N VAL A 136 0.21 -6.52 10.51
CA VAL A 136 1.03 -5.34 10.83
C VAL A 136 0.21 -4.06 10.59
N TRP A 137 0.50 -3.01 11.35
CA TRP A 137 -0.03 -1.68 11.07
C TRP A 137 0.84 -0.96 10.06
N LEU A 138 0.21 -0.40 9.03
CA LEU A 138 0.86 0.43 8.02
C LEU A 138 0.28 1.84 8.10
N ARG A 139 1.11 2.86 7.84
CA ARG A 139 0.68 4.25 7.78
C ARG A 139 1.45 5.02 6.72
N VAL A 140 0.71 5.81 5.96
CA VAL A 140 1.22 6.83 5.06
C VAL A 140 0.91 8.20 5.63
N ALA A 141 1.90 9.09 5.66
CA ALA A 141 1.70 10.49 5.98
C ALA A 141 2.07 11.38 4.79
N ARG A 142 1.27 12.43 4.56
CA ARG A 142 1.62 13.56 3.68
C ARG A 142 1.84 14.79 4.53
N GLN A 143 3.00 15.41 4.41
CA GLN A 143 3.33 16.64 5.12
C GLN A 143 4.15 17.57 4.24
N SER A 144 3.61 18.77 3.95
CA SER A 144 4.31 19.78 3.14
C SER A 144 4.88 19.27 1.81
N GLY A 145 4.17 18.37 1.12
CA GLY A 145 4.59 17.78 -0.16
C GLY A 145 5.57 16.60 -0.08
N VAL A 146 5.92 16.18 1.14
CA VAL A 146 6.69 14.97 1.42
C VAL A 146 5.74 13.85 1.83
N TRP A 147 6.02 12.64 1.36
CA TRP A 147 5.36 11.40 1.76
C TRP A 147 6.27 10.62 2.69
N ALA A 148 5.70 10.06 3.75
CA ALA A 148 6.41 9.18 4.67
C ALA A 148 5.62 7.88 4.89
N PHE A 149 6.36 6.79 4.98
CA PHE A 149 5.86 5.47 5.31
C PHE A 149 6.31 5.09 6.71
N HIS A 150 5.37 4.56 7.49
CA HIS A 150 5.61 4.02 8.82
C HIS A 150 4.95 2.65 8.94
N ALA A 151 5.53 1.80 9.78
CA ALA A 151 4.92 0.54 10.15
C ALA A 151 5.01 0.30 11.66
N SER A 152 4.09 -0.47 12.20
CA SER A 152 4.02 -0.77 13.62
C SER A 152 3.51 -2.20 13.85
N VAL A 153 4.10 -2.90 14.82
CA VAL A 153 3.67 -4.25 15.20
C VAL A 153 2.62 -4.25 16.31
N ASP A 154 2.42 -3.11 16.98
CA ASP A 154 1.51 -2.96 18.13
C ASP A 154 0.44 -1.89 17.90
N GLY A 155 0.57 -1.06 16.86
CA GLY A 155 -0.33 0.07 16.57
C GLY A 155 -0.05 1.31 17.43
N GLU A 156 0.89 1.24 18.36
CA GLU A 156 1.24 2.31 19.30
C GLU A 156 2.56 2.98 18.91
N ARG A 157 3.60 2.18 18.65
CA ARG A 157 4.92 2.65 18.28
C ARG A 157 5.15 2.49 16.79
N TRP A 158 5.37 3.62 16.11
CA TRP A 158 5.57 3.68 14.67
C TRP A 158 7.05 3.77 14.31
N SER A 159 7.54 2.77 13.57
CA SER A 159 8.86 2.81 12.96
C SER A 159 8.80 3.58 11.66
N PHE A 160 9.67 4.57 11.49
CA PHE A 160 9.89 5.21 10.20
C PHE A 160 10.52 4.23 9.21
N VAL A 161 9.93 4.12 8.03
CA VAL A 161 10.36 3.19 6.97
C VAL A 161 10.99 3.95 5.81
N ARG A 162 10.30 4.96 5.27
CA ARG A 162 10.76 5.69 4.08
C ARG A 162 10.21 7.11 4.04
N ALA A 163 10.95 8.03 3.46
CA ALA A 163 10.45 9.35 3.06
C ALA A 163 10.83 9.63 1.61
N PHE A 164 9.91 10.24 0.87
CA PHE A 164 10.10 10.56 -0.54
C PHE A 164 9.13 11.66 -1.00
N SER A 165 9.28 12.13 -2.24
CA SER A 165 8.32 13.05 -2.85
C SER A 165 8.05 12.64 -4.30
N PHE A 166 6.84 12.92 -4.79
CA PHE A 166 6.51 12.85 -6.22
C PHE A 166 6.83 14.17 -6.94
N GLY A 167 7.52 15.10 -6.27
CA GLY A 167 7.86 16.40 -6.83
C GLY A 167 6.59 17.17 -7.22
N PRO A 168 6.50 17.72 -8.46
CA PRO A 168 5.34 18.48 -8.92
C PRO A 168 3.99 17.75 -8.85
N LEU A 169 3.99 16.42 -8.87
CA LEU A 169 2.78 15.59 -8.87
C LEU A 169 2.16 15.41 -7.48
N SER A 170 2.84 15.88 -6.42
CA SER A 170 2.47 15.58 -5.03
C SER A 170 1.07 16.05 -4.59
N SER A 171 0.46 17.00 -5.31
CA SER A 171 -0.88 17.51 -5.01
C SER A 171 -2.02 16.67 -5.59
N GLY A 172 -1.74 15.80 -6.57
CA GLY A 172 -2.75 14.97 -7.29
C GLY A 172 -2.72 13.49 -6.93
N VAL A 173 -2.01 13.11 -5.87
CA VAL A 173 -1.82 11.70 -5.50
C VAL A 173 -3.07 11.17 -4.79
N ARG A 174 -3.65 10.12 -5.36
CA ARG A 174 -4.72 9.32 -4.76
C ARG A 174 -4.13 8.34 -3.75
N VAL A 175 -4.88 8.02 -2.71
CA VAL A 175 -4.48 7.09 -1.64
C VAL A 175 -5.53 6.01 -1.47
N GLY A 176 -5.10 4.81 -1.08
CA GLY A 176 -6.02 3.74 -0.76
C GLY A 176 -5.34 2.41 -0.49
N LEU A 177 -6.01 1.33 -0.89
CA LEU A 177 -5.64 -0.05 -0.58
C LEU A 177 -5.35 -0.79 -1.88
N GLU A 178 -4.36 -1.66 -1.88
CA GLU A 178 -4.02 -2.55 -2.99
C GLU A 178 -3.63 -3.93 -2.46
N VAL A 179 -3.85 -4.97 -3.26
CA VAL A 179 -3.50 -6.35 -2.94
C VAL A 179 -2.90 -7.07 -4.14
N GLN A 180 -1.86 -7.86 -3.86
CA GLN A 180 -1.06 -8.55 -4.87
C GLN A 180 -0.84 -10.02 -4.50
N SER A 181 -0.66 -10.84 -5.54
CA SER A 181 -0.29 -12.26 -5.47
C SER A 181 0.50 -12.58 -6.74
N PRO A 182 1.76 -12.13 -6.86
CA PRO A 182 2.49 -12.16 -8.13
C PRO A 182 2.85 -13.59 -8.56
N MET A 183 3.24 -14.43 -7.60
CA MET A 183 3.61 -15.84 -7.86
C MET A 183 2.49 -16.83 -7.54
N GLY A 184 1.47 -16.42 -6.80
CA GLY A 184 0.36 -17.27 -6.37
C GLY A 184 -0.94 -17.12 -7.17
N ASP A 185 -1.91 -17.97 -6.81
CA ASP A 185 -3.28 -17.98 -7.34
C ASP A 185 -4.27 -17.08 -6.55
N GLY A 186 -3.74 -16.15 -5.76
CA GLY A 186 -4.49 -15.23 -4.92
C GLY A 186 -4.37 -15.53 -3.42
N CYS A 187 -4.24 -14.46 -2.63
CA CYS A 187 -4.23 -14.50 -1.17
C CYS A 187 -5.39 -13.66 -0.60
N ASP A 188 -5.90 -14.06 0.56
CA ASP A 188 -6.94 -13.28 1.25
C ASP A 188 -6.29 -12.21 2.13
N VAL A 189 -6.74 -10.97 1.97
CA VAL A 189 -6.23 -9.81 2.70
C VAL A 189 -7.38 -9.14 3.44
N THR A 190 -7.12 -8.74 4.69
CA THR A 190 -8.05 -7.95 5.49
C THR A 190 -7.38 -6.67 5.96
N PHE A 191 -8.01 -5.54 5.67
CA PHE A 191 -7.67 -4.22 6.20
C PHE A 191 -8.68 -3.89 7.28
N SER A 192 -8.24 -3.87 8.54
CA SER A 192 -9.04 -3.42 9.68
C SER A 192 -8.56 -2.06 10.17
N ASP A 193 -9.41 -1.36 10.91
CA ASP A 193 -9.04 -0.09 11.54
C ASP A 193 -8.50 0.95 10.52
N VAL A 194 -9.08 0.94 9.32
CA VAL A 194 -8.72 1.87 8.24
C VAL A 194 -9.13 3.28 8.67
N ALA A 195 -8.14 4.17 8.81
CA ALA A 195 -8.35 5.48 9.37
C ALA A 195 -7.65 6.56 8.56
N PHE A 196 -8.36 7.66 8.33
CA PHE A 196 -7.80 8.92 7.83
C PHE A 196 -7.86 9.96 8.94
N ARG A 197 -6.76 10.71 9.12
CA ARG A 197 -6.65 11.79 10.11
C ARG A 197 -6.01 13.01 9.44
N SER A 198 -6.72 14.14 9.42
CA SER A 198 -6.13 15.43 9.05
C SER A 198 -5.23 15.92 10.19
N VAL A 199 -3.93 15.64 10.07
CA VAL A 199 -2.93 15.90 11.11
C VAL A 199 -1.58 16.20 10.46
N THR A 200 -0.84 17.11 11.07
CA THR A 200 0.58 17.33 10.79
C THR A 200 1.38 16.58 11.87
N LEU A 201 2.26 15.67 11.48
CA LEU A 201 3.09 14.93 12.43
C LEU A 201 4.17 15.86 13.00
N ALA A 202 4.49 15.70 14.28
CA ALA A 202 5.49 16.55 14.93
C ALA A 202 6.90 16.27 14.34
N ASP A 203 7.23 15.01 14.13
CA ASP A 203 8.41 14.58 13.38
C ASP A 203 8.07 13.36 12.50
N LEU A 204 8.25 13.52 11.19
CA LEU A 204 8.02 12.44 10.22
C LEU A 204 8.92 11.22 10.48
N ARG A 205 10.05 11.38 11.18
CA ARG A 205 11.04 10.32 11.40
C ARG A 205 10.87 9.57 12.72
N ASP A 206 10.20 10.15 13.72
CA ASP A 206 9.95 9.47 14.99
C ASP A 206 8.60 8.73 15.03
N GLY A 207 7.73 9.02 14.04
CA GLY A 207 6.45 8.35 13.88
C GLY A 207 5.36 8.83 14.84
N SER A 208 5.56 9.97 15.53
CA SER A 208 4.57 10.62 16.40
C SER A 208 3.41 11.26 15.66
#